data_AF-A0A3M2DAI8-F1
#
_entry.id   AF-A0A3M2DAI8-F1
#
_cell.length_a   1.000
_cell.length_b   1.000
_cell.length_c   1.000
_cell.angle_alpha   90.00
_cell.angle_beta   90.00
_cell.angle_gamma   90.00
#
_symmetry.space_group_name_H-M   'P 1'
#
loop_
_entity.id
_entity.type
_entity.pdbx_description
1 polymer ?
#
loop_
_entity_poly.entity_id
_entity_poly.type
_entity_poly.pdbx_seq_one_letter_code
_entity_poly.pdbx_strand_id
1 'polypeptide(L)'
;TIIRHEVEAIHKKSFKNIRYRELIPCQSQTCQSREEPNFFELSDLYKHLEFGDREVRCLECGEMMDIYSLIGAVTPPEEKKDANGGNGKRYPTGEQDNLIPGPLAPAPQTPGDQNPEVVEPPEIKKIGSPEN
;
A
#
# COMPACT_ATOMS: atom_id res chain seq x y z
N THR A 1 9.10 -7.28 -19.30
CA THR A 1 8.39 -7.09 -20.59
C THR A 1 9.38 -6.68 -21.67
N ILE A 2 9.07 -6.91 -22.96
CA ILE A 2 9.92 -6.48 -24.08
C ILE A 2 10.13 -4.95 -24.06
N ILE A 3 9.04 -4.19 -23.81
CA ILE A 3 9.10 -2.72 -23.73
C ILE A 3 10.10 -2.26 -22.65
N ARG A 4 10.05 -2.85 -21.44
CA ARG A 4 10.98 -2.52 -20.35
C ARG A 4 12.44 -2.75 -20.77
N HIS A 5 12.71 -3.88 -21.44
CA HIS A 5 14.05 -4.23 -21.92
C HIS A 5 14.58 -3.22 -22.94
N GLU A 6 13.76 -2.87 -23.95
CA GLU A 6 14.15 -1.92 -24.99
C GLU A 6 14.37 -0.50 -24.43
N VAL A 7 13.50 -0.04 -23.54
CA VAL A 7 13.65 1.26 -22.87
C VAL A 7 14.93 1.30 -22.04
N GLU A 8 15.23 0.24 -21.29
CA GLU A 8 16.47 0.13 -20.52
C GLU A 8 17.71 0.11 -21.42
N ALA A 9 17.64 -0.57 -22.57
CA ALA A 9 18.71 -0.61 -23.55
C ALA A 9 19.00 0.78 -24.16
N ILE A 10 17.96 1.53 -24.51
CA ILE A 10 18.08 2.92 -24.99
C ILE A 10 18.71 3.79 -23.91
N HIS A 11 18.24 3.68 -22.67
CA HIS A 11 18.76 4.46 -21.56
C HIS A 11 20.26 4.24 -21.39
N LYS A 12 20.70 2.98 -21.31
CA LYS A 12 22.12 2.62 -21.11
C LYS A 12 23.01 3.08 -22.26
N LYS A 13 22.50 3.06 -23.50
CA LYS A 13 23.27 3.42 -24.70
C LYS A 13 23.33 4.93 -24.95
N SER A 14 22.22 5.63 -24.79
CA SER A 14 22.05 7.01 -25.24
C SER A 14 22.17 8.03 -24.11
N PHE A 15 21.92 7.65 -22.85
CA PHE A 15 21.74 8.60 -21.75
C PHE A 15 22.41 8.14 -20.46
N LYS A 16 23.75 8.19 -20.41
CA LYS A 16 24.55 7.69 -19.27
C LYS A 16 24.29 8.36 -17.91
N ASN A 17 23.73 9.56 -17.92
CA ASN A 17 23.53 10.37 -16.71
C ASN A 17 22.07 10.55 -16.32
N ILE A 18 21.13 9.98 -17.08
CA ILE A 18 19.73 10.04 -16.67
C ILE A 18 19.53 9.00 -15.55
N ARG A 19 18.76 9.38 -14.54
CA ARG A 19 18.33 8.48 -13.47
C ARG A 19 16.82 8.35 -13.56
N TYR A 20 16.32 7.16 -13.36
CA TYR A 20 14.88 6.88 -13.37
C TYR A 20 14.53 6.00 -12.19
N ARG A 21 13.25 6.06 -11.81
CA ARG A 21 12.64 5.19 -10.80
C ARG A 21 11.52 4.42 -11.46
N GLU A 22 11.35 3.18 -11.06
CA GLU A 22 10.28 2.31 -11.56
C GLU A 22 9.13 2.33 -10.56
N LEU A 23 7.93 2.60 -11.06
CA LEU A 23 6.76 2.86 -10.24
C LEU A 23 5.64 1.83 -10.45
N ILE A 24 5.29 1.21 -9.32
CA ILE A 24 4.14 0.40 -8.90
C ILE A 24 2.77 1.07 -8.76
N PRO A 25 1.82 1.12 -9.72
CA PRO A 25 0.50 1.69 -9.41
C PRO A 25 -0.18 0.93 -8.28
N CYS A 26 -0.63 1.66 -7.27
CA CYS A 26 -1.39 1.13 -6.14
C CYS A 26 -2.69 0.49 -6.64
N GLN A 27 -2.98 -0.71 -6.16
CA GLN A 27 -4.16 -1.49 -6.57
C GLN A 27 -5.31 -1.42 -5.54
N SER A 28 -5.23 -0.59 -4.51
CA SER A 28 -6.37 -0.36 -3.60
C SER A 28 -7.57 0.21 -4.38
N GLN A 29 -8.79 -0.12 -3.95
CA GLN A 29 -10.00 0.37 -4.62
C GLN A 29 -10.04 1.91 -4.66
N THR A 30 -9.59 2.55 -3.59
CA THR A 30 -9.48 4.02 -3.50
C THR A 30 -8.55 4.58 -4.57
N CYS A 31 -7.34 4.02 -4.74
CA CYS A 31 -6.40 4.50 -5.75
C CYS A 31 -6.87 4.23 -7.19
N GLN A 32 -7.53 3.09 -7.44
CA GLN A 32 -8.03 2.77 -8.78
C GLN A 32 -9.13 3.73 -9.26
N SER A 33 -9.92 4.29 -8.33
CA SER A 33 -10.99 5.26 -8.67
C SER A 33 -10.49 6.67 -8.96
N ARG A 34 -9.20 6.97 -8.72
CA ARG A 34 -8.62 8.30 -8.90
C ARG A 34 -8.05 8.49 -10.29
N GLU A 35 -8.13 9.72 -10.79
CA GLU A 35 -7.48 10.13 -12.03
C GLU A 35 -5.94 10.01 -11.93
N GLU A 36 -5.39 10.32 -10.75
CA GLU A 36 -3.99 10.14 -10.41
C GLU A 36 -3.86 9.16 -9.24
N PRO A 37 -3.54 7.87 -9.49
CA PRO A 37 -3.33 6.89 -8.43
C PRO A 37 -1.99 7.13 -7.73
N ASN A 38 -1.87 6.66 -6.48
CA ASN A 38 -0.57 6.60 -5.83
C ASN A 38 0.28 5.46 -6.38
N PHE A 39 1.60 5.60 -6.22
CA PHE A 39 2.57 4.64 -6.70
C PHE A 39 3.54 4.20 -5.59
N PHE A 40 4.02 2.97 -5.71
CA PHE A 40 5.12 2.43 -4.94
C PHE A 40 6.40 2.42 -5.77
N GLU A 41 7.55 2.71 -5.17
CA GLU A 41 8.82 2.44 -5.85
C GLU A 41 9.08 0.94 -5.88
N LEU A 42 9.37 0.39 -7.07
CA LEU A 42 9.63 -1.04 -7.23
C LEU A 42 10.81 -1.51 -6.35
N SER A 43 11.83 -0.67 -6.20
CA SER A 43 12.95 -0.94 -5.30
C SER A 43 12.55 -1.06 -3.84
N ASP A 44 11.56 -0.29 -3.38
CA ASP A 44 11.11 -0.36 -1.99
C ASP A 44 10.26 -1.61 -1.75
N LEU A 45 9.45 -2.01 -2.73
CA LEU A 45 8.74 -3.29 -2.69
C LEU A 45 9.71 -4.48 -2.56
N TYR A 46 10.82 -4.47 -3.31
CA TYR A 46 11.83 -5.52 -3.16
C TYR A 46 12.52 -5.49 -1.80
N LYS A 47 12.83 -4.31 -1.24
CA LYS A 47 13.38 -4.21 0.12
C LYS A 47 12.43 -4.81 1.17
N HIS A 48 11.13 -4.53 1.08
CA HIS A 48 10.14 -5.14 1.96
C HIS A 48 10.19 -6.68 1.90
N LEU A 49 10.25 -7.25 0.69
CA LEU A 49 10.41 -8.70 0.51
C LEU A 49 11.72 -9.23 1.10
N GLU A 50 12.82 -8.48 0.98
CA GLU A 50 14.12 -8.83 1.57
C GLU A 50 14.08 -8.85 3.10
N PHE A 51 13.31 -7.95 3.71
CA PHE A 51 13.08 -7.92 5.17
C PHE A 51 12.04 -8.95 5.64
N GLY A 52 11.37 -9.64 4.71
CA GLY A 52 10.35 -10.66 5.01
C GLY A 52 8.92 -10.12 5.10
N ASP A 53 8.71 -8.83 4.84
CA ASP A 53 7.37 -8.27 4.71
C ASP A 53 6.72 -8.80 3.43
N ARG A 54 5.45 -9.18 3.53
CA ARG A 54 4.65 -9.63 2.37
C ARG A 54 3.64 -8.60 1.90
N GLU A 55 3.37 -7.60 2.74
CA GLU A 55 2.34 -6.61 2.49
C GLU A 55 2.91 -5.21 2.63
N VAL A 56 2.36 -4.28 1.85
CA VAL A 56 2.64 -2.86 1.95
C VAL A 56 1.34 -2.10 2.18
N ARG A 57 1.42 -1.03 2.98
CA ARG A 57 0.26 -0.18 3.28
C ARG A 57 0.04 0.84 2.17
N CYS A 58 -1.19 0.96 1.67
CA CYS A 58 -1.63 2.07 0.84
C CYS A 58 -1.60 3.38 1.64
N LEU A 59 -0.93 4.41 1.10
CA LEU A 59 -0.82 5.71 1.76
C LEU A 59 -2.14 6.51 1.79
N GLU A 60 -3.11 6.17 0.93
CA GLU A 60 -4.39 6.88 0.86
C GLU A 60 -5.42 6.35 1.84
N CYS A 61 -5.68 5.04 1.79
CA CYS A 61 -6.74 4.40 2.56
C CYS A 61 -6.24 3.53 3.72
N GLY A 62 -4.92 3.29 3.81
CA GLY A 62 -4.34 2.42 4.83
C GLY A 62 -4.53 0.92 4.57
N GLU A 63 -5.12 0.53 3.45
CA GLU A 63 -5.31 -0.88 3.06
C GLU A 63 -3.96 -1.60 2.89
N MET A 64 -3.86 -2.82 3.41
CA MET A 64 -2.69 -3.68 3.23
C MET A 64 -2.80 -4.42 1.90
N MET A 65 -1.75 -4.38 1.09
CA MET A 65 -1.71 -5.02 -0.24
C MET A 65 -0.55 -6.00 -0.32
N ASP A 66 -0.81 -7.18 -0.89
CA ASP A 66 0.19 -8.20 -1.15
C ASP A 66 1.21 -7.73 -2.20
N ILE A 67 2.49 -7.73 -1.83
CA ILE A 67 3.58 -7.21 -2.66
C ILE A 67 3.78 -8.07 -3.91
N TYR A 68 3.63 -9.39 -3.81
CA TYR A 68 3.75 -10.28 -4.96
C TYR A 68 2.68 -10.01 -6.00
N SER A 69 1.45 -9.74 -5.58
CA SER A 69 0.33 -9.39 -6.46
C SER A 69 0.59 -8.07 -7.18
N LEU A 70 1.12 -7.05 -6.47
CA LEU A 70 1.50 -5.77 -7.08
C LEU A 70 2.56 -5.93 -8.18
N ILE A 71 3.64 -6.66 -7.89
CA ILE A 71 4.72 -6.91 -8.86
C ILE A 71 4.25 -7.83 -10.00
N GLY A 72 3.45 -8.84 -9.67
CA GLY A 72 2.89 -9.79 -10.63
C GLY A 72 1.95 -9.12 -11.64
N ALA A 73 1.17 -8.12 -11.22
CA ALA A 73 0.25 -7.40 -12.11
C ALA A 73 0.94 -6.68 -13.28
N VAL A 74 2.22 -6.31 -13.13
CA VAL A 74 3.00 -5.64 -14.18
C VAL A 74 4.02 -6.56 -14.87
N THR A 75 4.14 -7.79 -14.40
CA THR A 75 5.09 -8.78 -14.92
C THR A 75 4.31 -9.78 -15.76
N PRO A 76 4.67 -9.98 -17.03
CA PRO A 76 3.98 -10.96 -17.85
C PRO A 76 4.16 -12.34 -17.21
N PRO A 77 3.12 -13.19 -17.21
CA PRO A 77 3.28 -14.57 -16.78
C PRO A 77 4.37 -15.21 -17.65
N GLU A 78 5.36 -15.83 -17.03
CA GLU A 78 6.32 -16.63 -17.79
C GLU A 78 5.52 -17.74 -18.49
N GLU A 79 5.59 -17.79 -19.82
CA GLU A 79 5.02 -18.89 -20.58
C GLU A 79 5.64 -20.19 -20.04
N LYS A 80 4.84 -20.97 -19.32
CA LYS A 80 5.24 -22.30 -18.88
C LYS A 80 5.58 -23.08 -20.15
N LYS A 81 6.88 -23.30 -20.40
CA LYS A 81 7.28 -24.39 -21.29
C LYS A 81 6.75 -25.65 -20.63
N ASP A 82 5.80 -26.32 -21.28
CA ASP A 82 5.26 -27.59 -20.83
C ASP A 82 6.40 -28.61 -20.74
N ALA A 83 7.05 -28.65 -19.58
CA ALA A 83 8.02 -29.66 -19.22
C ALA A 83 7.27 -30.79 -18.53
N ASN A 84 6.82 -31.74 -19.34
CA ASN A 84 6.81 -33.13 -18.92
C ASN A 84 8.27 -33.49 -18.55
N GLY A 85 8.61 -33.34 -17.26
CA GLY A 85 9.97 -33.44 -16.76
C GLY A 85 10.04 -32.97 -15.31
N GLY A 86 9.73 -33.88 -14.38
CA GLY A 86 9.58 -33.59 -12.96
C GLY A 86 10.80 -32.94 -12.30
N ASN A 87 10.56 -31.86 -11.58
CA ASN A 87 10.85 -31.73 -10.15
C ASN A 87 10.22 -30.42 -9.66
N GLY A 88 8.96 -30.52 -9.25
CA GLY A 88 8.25 -29.38 -8.66
C GLY A 88 8.87 -29.03 -7.32
N LYS A 89 9.60 -27.90 -7.26
CA LYS A 89 9.73 -27.18 -6.00
C LYS A 89 8.34 -26.63 -5.66
N ARG A 90 7.59 -27.43 -4.89
CA ARG A 90 6.38 -26.98 -4.21
C ARG A 90 6.81 -25.94 -3.20
N TYR A 91 6.43 -24.69 -3.43
CA TYR A 91 6.31 -23.74 -2.33
C TYR A 91 5.09 -24.19 -1.51
N PRO A 92 5.17 -24.29 -0.18
CA PRO A 92 4.06 -24.74 0.63
C PRO A 92 2.92 -23.71 0.53
N THR A 93 1.85 -24.09 -0.16
CA THR A 93 0.53 -23.50 0.02
C THR A 93 0.12 -23.88 1.45
N GLY A 94 0.01 -22.88 2.33
CA GLY A 94 -0.53 -23.08 3.67
C GLY A 94 -1.95 -23.60 3.55
N GLU A 95 -2.11 -24.89 3.85
CA GLU A 95 -3.38 -25.58 3.98
C GLU A 95 -4.14 -24.94 5.14
N GLN A 96 -5.35 -24.45 4.86
CA GLN A 96 -6.26 -23.92 5.87
C GLN A 96 -6.84 -25.09 6.67
N ASP A 97 -6.20 -25.43 7.78
CA ASP A 97 -6.83 -26.25 8.80
C ASP A 97 -7.83 -25.41 9.60
N ASN A 98 -9.08 -25.86 9.50
CA ASN A 98 -10.24 -25.43 10.26
C ASN A 98 -9.93 -25.40 11.77
N LEU A 99 -9.92 -24.20 12.37
CA LEU A 99 -10.09 -24.04 13.80
C LEU A 99 -11.44 -23.39 14.11
N ILE A 100 -12.22 -24.17 14.85
CA ILE A 100 -13.52 -23.88 15.46
C ILE A 100 -13.49 -22.50 16.16
N PRO A 101 -14.56 -21.68 16.06
CA PRO A 101 -14.63 -20.41 16.77
C PRO A 101 -14.73 -20.66 18.29
N GLY A 102 -13.67 -20.28 19.02
CA GLY A 102 -13.71 -20.10 20.46
C GLY A 102 -14.60 -18.91 20.85
N PRO A 103 -15.09 -18.86 22.10
CA PRO A 103 -16.12 -17.92 22.52
C PRO A 103 -15.65 -16.46 22.41
N LEU A 104 -16.55 -15.63 21.86
CA LEU A 104 -16.45 -14.17 21.75
C LEU A 104 -15.92 -13.56 23.06
N ALA A 105 -14.77 -12.91 22.96
CA ALA A 105 -14.33 -11.99 24.00
C ALA A 105 -15.37 -10.86 24.16
N PRO A 106 -15.68 -10.43 25.40
CA PRO A 106 -16.64 -9.36 25.63
C PRO A 106 -16.15 -8.04 25.03
N ALA A 107 -17.10 -7.29 24.47
CA ALA A 107 -16.91 -5.98 23.87
C ALA A 107 -16.12 -5.03 24.78
N PRO A 108 -15.28 -4.13 24.22
CA PRO A 108 -14.74 -3.01 24.97
C PRO A 108 -15.92 -2.15 25.46
N GLN A 109 -16.01 -2.01 26.77
CA GLN A 109 -16.95 -1.09 27.41
C GLN A 109 -16.58 0.33 26.97
N THR A 110 -17.57 1.04 26.43
CA THR A 110 -17.56 2.49 26.23
C THR A 110 -17.21 3.19 27.56
N PRO A 111 -16.18 4.04 27.61
CA PRO A 111 -16.04 5.00 28.69
C PRO A 111 -17.22 5.95 28.61
N GLY A 112 -18.00 6.00 29.69
CA GLY A 112 -19.26 6.72 29.77
C GLY A 112 -19.14 8.22 29.60
N ASP A 113 -20.32 8.78 29.32
CA ASP A 113 -20.72 10.16 29.52
C ASP A 113 -19.81 10.98 30.44
N GLN A 114 -18.97 11.80 29.82
CA GLN A 114 -18.57 13.08 30.40
C GLN A 114 -19.21 14.18 29.55
N ASN A 115 -20.35 14.62 30.08
CA ASN A 115 -21.03 15.89 29.87
C ASN A 115 -20.07 17.00 29.35
N PRO A 116 -20.39 17.71 28.26
CA PRO A 116 -19.60 18.88 27.88
C PRO A 116 -19.82 19.96 28.92
N GLU A 117 -18.79 20.22 29.72
CA GLU A 117 -18.69 21.43 30.52
C GLU A 117 -18.77 22.62 29.55
N VAL A 118 -19.81 23.43 29.73
CA VAL A 118 -20.04 24.67 29.00
C VAL A 118 -18.89 25.61 29.33
N VAL A 119 -17.89 25.68 28.46
CA VAL A 119 -16.87 26.73 28.53
C VAL A 119 -17.55 28.01 28.09
N GLU A 120 -17.91 28.85 29.06
CA GLU A 120 -18.36 30.22 28.80
C GLU A 120 -17.31 30.97 27.96
N PRO A 121 -17.70 31.69 26.91
CA PRO A 121 -16.78 32.51 26.15
C PRO A 121 -16.27 33.68 27.03
N PRO A 122 -14.98 34.05 26.95
CA PRO A 122 -14.47 35.20 27.69
C PRO A 122 -15.12 36.50 27.18
N GLU A 123 -15.60 37.33 28.12
CA GLU A 123 -16.14 38.66 27.83
C GLU A 123 -15.11 39.53 27.09
N ILE A 124 -15.44 39.90 25.84
CA ILE A 124 -14.71 40.91 25.11
C ILE A 124 -15.03 42.26 25.75
N LYS A 125 -14.10 42.79 26.54
CA LYS A 125 -14.13 44.19 27.00
C LYS A 125 -14.16 45.09 25.76
N LYS A 126 -15.29 45.79 25.58
CA LYS A 126 -15.45 46.89 24.63
C LYS A 126 -14.36 47.93 24.90
N ILE A 127 -13.36 47.99 24.03
CA ILE A 127 -12.47 49.14 23.95
C ILE A 127 -13.32 50.23 23.28
N GLY A 128 -13.73 51.21 24.08
CA GLY A 128 -14.46 52.36 23.60
C GLY A 128 -13.63 53.11 22.56
N SER A 129 -14.29 53.51 21.47
CA SER A 129 -13.90 54.67 20.70
C SER A 129 -13.76 55.88 21.63
N PRO A 130 -12.77 56.72 21.39
CA PRO A 130 -13.00 58.14 21.48
C PRO A 130 -12.92 58.78 20.10
N GLU A 131 -14.04 59.39 19.77
CA GLU A 131 -14.24 60.37 18.73
C GLU A 131 -13.41 61.63 19.04
N ASN A 132 -12.51 62.01 18.13
CA ASN A 132 -12.25 63.39 17.67
C ASN A 132 -11.12 63.41 16.65
#